data_AF-A0A7N8YBT6-F1
#
_entry.id   AF-A0A7N8YBT6-F1
#
_cell.length_a   1.000
_cell.length_b   1.000
_cell.length_c   1.000
_cell.angle_alpha   90.00
_cell.angle_beta   90.00
_cell.angle_gamma   90.00
#
_symmetry.space_group_name_H-M   'P 1'
#
loop_
_entity.id
_entity.type
_entity.pdbx_description
1 polymer ?
#
loop_
_entity_poly.entity_id
_entity_poly.type
_entity_poly.pdbx_seq_one_letter_code
_entity_poly.pdbx_strand_id
1 'polypeptide(L)'
;VFRTMQSAKRSESDWQGLVGEFLVCKRKLESKKEALLILSKELDTCQQERDQYKLMANQLRERHQGLKKKYRELIDGDPSLPPEKRNQVNLAQLLRDSRDRVKQLTDEVKELTQRLVEAQGDNKLLRMTITRQRLGDEEVGARHFPAHEREDLVRQLERASLQMEEMENNVKALTDELQDVKAERSVFREKADRLNVELNHVLGNHEARIIDVDALCMENRYLHERLNQLQEEVNLLKSNIMKYKVQMKLNVMFQEMLLEEQGCSLPATPQSIADLKSLATALLETIHEKNLVIQHQRHTNRILGNRVADLERKLKTLEVSGLWSLPGGRQVVTLKSSCANIRAS
;
A
#
# COMPACT_ATOMS: atom_id res chain seq x y z
N VAL A 1 -19.99 -95.94 -33.47
CA VAL A 1 -19.39 -94.59 -33.44
C VAL A 1 -20.52 -93.56 -33.49
N PHE A 2 -21.03 -93.12 -32.35
CA PHE A 2 -21.90 -91.93 -32.25
C PHE A 2 -21.79 -91.42 -30.81
N ARG A 3 -20.79 -90.56 -30.56
CA ARG A 3 -20.71 -89.78 -29.33
C ARG A 3 -21.47 -88.49 -29.60
N THR A 4 -22.69 -88.45 -29.09
CA THR A 4 -23.60 -87.31 -29.07
C THR A 4 -22.86 -86.04 -28.63
N MET A 5 -22.86 -85.01 -29.48
CA MET A 5 -22.54 -83.66 -29.06
C MET A 5 -23.61 -83.24 -28.04
N GLN A 6 -23.26 -83.27 -26.75
CA GLN A 6 -24.03 -82.57 -25.72
C GLN A 6 -23.89 -81.07 -26.03
N SER A 7 -24.83 -80.56 -26.81
CA SER A 7 -25.18 -79.15 -26.77
C SER A 7 -25.45 -78.82 -25.30
N ALA A 8 -24.59 -77.99 -24.70
CA ALA A 8 -24.77 -77.51 -23.34
C ALA A 8 -26.10 -76.75 -23.29
N LYS A 9 -27.18 -77.46 -22.93
CA LYS A 9 -28.50 -76.87 -22.67
C LYS A 9 -28.33 -75.95 -21.47
N ARG A 10 -28.14 -74.66 -21.75
CA ARG A 10 -28.15 -73.62 -20.71
C ARG A 10 -29.38 -73.81 -19.85
N SER A 11 -29.18 -73.88 -18.54
CA SER A 11 -30.29 -74.07 -17.60
C SER A 11 -31.19 -72.84 -17.64
N GLU A 12 -32.46 -73.00 -17.30
CA GLU A 12 -33.40 -71.87 -17.19
C GLU A 12 -32.88 -70.79 -16.23
N SER A 13 -32.15 -71.21 -15.19
CA SER A 13 -31.43 -70.34 -14.26
C SER A 13 -30.36 -69.48 -14.94
N ASP A 14 -29.59 -70.04 -15.89
CA ASP A 14 -28.56 -69.29 -16.63
C ASP A 14 -29.20 -68.23 -17.55
N TRP A 15 -30.35 -68.55 -18.15
CA TRP A 15 -31.12 -67.61 -18.95
C TRP A 15 -31.69 -66.47 -18.11
N GLN A 16 -32.25 -66.79 -16.94
CA GLN A 16 -32.74 -65.78 -16.00
C GLN A 16 -31.60 -64.88 -15.49
N GLY A 17 -30.43 -65.44 -15.20
CA GLY A 17 -29.21 -64.69 -14.84
C GLY A 17 -28.80 -63.70 -15.93
N LEU A 18 -28.72 -64.15 -17.18
CA LEU A 18 -28.35 -63.30 -18.32
C LEU A 18 -29.37 -62.18 -18.58
N VAL A 19 -30.67 -62.44 -18.41
CA VAL A 19 -31.72 -61.41 -18.49
C VAL A 19 -31.56 -60.39 -17.36
N GLY A 20 -31.25 -60.84 -16.14
CA GLY A 20 -30.95 -59.95 -15.00
C GLY A 20 -29.75 -59.04 -15.28
N GLU A 21 -28.65 -59.59 -15.78
CA GLU A 21 -27.47 -58.83 -16.18
C GLU A 21 -27.77 -57.83 -17.30
N PHE A 22 -28.53 -58.24 -18.32
CA PHE A 22 -28.97 -57.35 -19.39
C PHE A 22 -29.79 -56.17 -18.86
N LEU A 23 -30.73 -56.40 -17.94
CA LEU A 23 -31.54 -55.34 -17.33
C LEU A 23 -30.72 -54.39 -16.46
N VAL A 24 -29.69 -54.87 -15.76
CA VAL A 24 -28.75 -54.03 -15.02
C VAL A 24 -27.90 -53.20 -15.98
N CYS A 25 -27.37 -53.81 -17.04
CA CYS A 25 -26.62 -53.11 -18.09
C CYS A 25 -27.47 -52.03 -18.78
N LYS A 26 -28.73 -52.34 -19.10
CA LYS A 26 -29.69 -51.37 -19.66
C LYS A 26 -29.90 -50.17 -18.73
N ARG A 27 -30.15 -50.42 -17.44
CA ARG A 27 -30.30 -49.33 -16.43
C ARG A 27 -29.04 -48.50 -16.29
N LYS A 28 -27.86 -49.13 -16.25
CA LYS A 28 -26.56 -48.44 -16.22
C LYS A 28 -26.33 -47.59 -17.47
N LEU A 29 -26.73 -48.08 -18.64
CA LEU A 29 -26.65 -47.34 -19.89
C LEU A 29 -27.55 -46.10 -19.88
N GLU A 30 -28.81 -46.24 -19.44
CA GLU A 30 -29.73 -45.11 -19.34
C GLU A 30 -29.24 -44.06 -18.34
N SER A 31 -28.78 -44.46 -17.15
CA SER A 31 -28.19 -43.53 -16.18
C SER A 31 -26.97 -42.80 -16.72
N LYS A 32 -26.11 -43.47 -17.52
CA LYS A 32 -24.98 -42.82 -18.19
C LYS A 32 -25.43 -41.83 -19.28
N LYS A 33 -26.50 -42.13 -20.03
CA LYS A 33 -27.07 -41.18 -21.01
C LYS A 33 -27.61 -39.94 -20.30
N GLU A 34 -28.32 -40.11 -19.20
CA GLU A 34 -28.83 -38.99 -18.39
C GLU A 34 -27.68 -38.14 -17.82
N ALA A 35 -26.63 -38.77 -17.28
CA ALA A 35 -25.45 -38.07 -16.79
C ALA A 35 -24.75 -37.27 -17.91
N LEU A 36 -24.62 -37.84 -19.11
CA LEU A 36 -24.07 -37.13 -20.26
C LEU A 36 -24.93 -35.92 -20.66
N LEU A 37 -26.25 -36.03 -20.56
CA LEU A 37 -27.16 -34.94 -20.89
C LEU A 37 -27.06 -33.79 -19.86
N ILE A 38 -26.88 -34.12 -18.57
CA ILE A 38 -26.61 -33.12 -17.52
C ILE A 38 -25.28 -32.42 -17.80
N LEU A 39 -24.20 -33.16 -18.04
CA LEU A 39 -22.89 -32.60 -18.34
C LEU A 39 -22.89 -31.75 -19.61
N SER A 40 -23.65 -32.14 -20.64
CA SER A 40 -23.82 -31.32 -21.85
C SER A 40 -24.47 -29.98 -21.54
N LYS A 41 -25.52 -29.97 -20.70
CA LYS A 41 -26.18 -28.73 -20.28
C LYS A 41 -25.26 -27.84 -19.44
N GLU A 42 -24.51 -28.44 -18.51
CA GLU A 42 -23.53 -27.71 -17.69
C GLU A 42 -22.43 -27.10 -18.57
N LEU A 43 -21.93 -27.85 -19.57
CA LEU A 43 -20.97 -27.34 -20.53
C LEU A 43 -21.51 -26.15 -21.32
N ASP A 44 -22.76 -26.22 -21.79
CA ASP A 44 -23.41 -25.12 -22.49
C ASP A 44 -23.53 -23.87 -21.60
N THR A 45 -23.90 -24.04 -20.33
CA THR A 45 -23.94 -22.91 -19.38
C THR A 45 -22.56 -22.30 -19.14
N CYS A 46 -21.51 -23.10 -18.95
CA CYS A 46 -20.16 -22.60 -18.79
C CYS A 46 -19.65 -21.86 -20.05
N GLN A 47 -20.05 -22.32 -21.24
CA GLN A 47 -19.71 -21.63 -22.49
C GLN A 47 -20.40 -20.26 -22.58
N GLN A 48 -21.68 -20.17 -22.19
CA GLN A 48 -22.41 -18.90 -22.13
C GLN A 48 -21.78 -17.92 -21.15
N GLU A 49 -21.44 -18.37 -19.93
CA GLU A 49 -20.76 -17.54 -18.92
C GLU A 49 -19.43 -17.01 -19.44
N ARG A 50 -18.59 -17.88 -20.03
CA ARG A 50 -17.32 -17.48 -20.67
C ARG A 50 -17.53 -16.39 -21.70
N ASP A 51 -18.53 -16.54 -22.58
CA ASP A 51 -18.79 -15.60 -23.66
C ASP A 51 -19.31 -14.25 -23.12
N GLN A 52 -20.11 -14.27 -22.06
CA GLN A 52 -20.51 -13.06 -21.34
C GLN A 52 -19.30 -12.34 -20.72
N TYR A 53 -18.42 -13.06 -20.01
CA TYR A 53 -17.21 -12.45 -19.43
C TYR A 53 -16.28 -11.88 -20.50
N LYS A 54 -16.14 -12.56 -21.63
CA LYS A 54 -15.36 -12.07 -22.78
C LYS A 54 -15.94 -10.77 -23.33
N LEU A 55 -17.26 -10.67 -23.45
CA LEU A 55 -17.94 -9.46 -23.89
C LEU A 55 -17.72 -8.30 -22.90
N MET A 56 -17.90 -8.55 -21.60
CA MET A 56 -17.68 -7.53 -20.55
C MET A 56 -16.23 -7.02 -20.56
N ALA A 57 -15.25 -7.92 -20.71
CA ALA A 57 -13.84 -7.55 -20.80
C ALA A 57 -13.55 -6.67 -22.03
N ASN A 58 -14.15 -6.99 -23.18
CA ASN A 58 -14.02 -6.19 -24.40
C ASN A 58 -14.65 -4.79 -24.23
N GLN A 59 -15.86 -4.71 -23.66
CA GLN A 59 -16.52 -3.44 -23.37
C GLN A 59 -15.69 -2.56 -22.43
N LEU A 60 -15.09 -3.15 -21.39
CA LEU A 60 -14.23 -2.43 -20.46
C LEU A 60 -12.96 -1.93 -21.17
N ARG A 61 -12.35 -2.75 -22.03
CA ARG A 61 -11.17 -2.38 -22.82
C ARG A 61 -11.49 -1.23 -23.78
N GLU A 62 -12.62 -1.25 -24.47
CA GLU A 62 -13.06 -0.16 -25.36
C GLU A 62 -13.30 1.14 -24.59
N ARG A 63 -13.99 1.08 -23.44
CA ARG A 63 -14.18 2.25 -22.57
C ARG A 63 -12.86 2.84 -22.11
N HIS A 64 -11.91 2.00 -21.71
CA HIS A 64 -10.59 2.45 -21.28
C HIS A 64 -9.80 3.09 -22.44
N GLN A 65 -9.84 2.51 -23.64
CA GLN A 65 -9.22 3.08 -24.83
C GLN A 65 -9.87 4.42 -25.22
N GLY A 66 -11.20 4.52 -25.14
CA GLY A 66 -11.93 5.75 -25.38
C GLY A 66 -11.57 6.87 -24.39
N LEU A 67 -11.47 6.54 -23.09
CA LEU A 67 -10.97 7.48 -22.08
C LEU A 67 -9.53 7.89 -22.38
N LYS A 68 -8.64 6.93 -22.64
CA LYS A 68 -7.23 7.20 -22.96
C LYS A 68 -7.08 8.13 -24.17
N LYS A 69 -7.92 7.96 -25.19
CA LYS A 69 -7.96 8.84 -26.36
C LYS A 69 -8.40 10.27 -25.98
N LYS A 70 -9.48 10.41 -25.20
CA LYS A 70 -9.94 11.72 -24.69
C LYS A 70 -8.89 12.43 -23.83
N TYR A 71 -8.22 11.70 -22.92
CA TYR A 71 -7.13 12.26 -22.11
C TYR A 71 -5.96 12.70 -22.98
N ARG A 72 -5.60 11.94 -24.01
CA ARG A 72 -4.56 12.32 -24.96
C ARG A 72 -4.96 13.57 -25.74
N GLU A 73 -6.19 13.70 -26.20
CA GLU A 73 -6.67 14.91 -26.89
C GLU A 73 -6.62 16.16 -25.99
N LEU A 74 -6.96 16.01 -24.70
CA LEU A 74 -6.91 17.09 -23.70
C LEU A 74 -5.47 17.54 -23.38
N ILE A 75 -4.52 16.60 -23.32
CA ILE A 75 -3.11 16.89 -22.98
C ILE A 75 -2.33 17.30 -24.23
N ASP A 76 -2.53 16.64 -25.39
CA ASP A 76 -1.64 16.67 -26.55
C ASP A 76 -2.16 17.33 -27.84
N GLY A 77 -3.48 17.62 -28.03
CA GLY A 77 -4.02 18.72 -28.89
C GLY A 77 -3.28 19.01 -30.21
N ASP A 78 -3.37 20.20 -30.80
CA ASP A 78 -2.68 20.45 -32.09
C ASP A 78 -1.15 20.63 -31.87
N PRO A 79 -0.27 19.77 -32.41
CA PRO A 79 1.19 19.85 -32.21
C PRO A 79 1.82 21.10 -32.84
N SER A 80 1.08 21.83 -33.68
CA SER A 80 1.56 23.03 -34.37
C SER A 80 1.59 24.31 -33.52
N LEU A 81 1.01 24.29 -32.31
CA LEU A 81 0.82 25.48 -31.47
C LEU A 81 1.57 25.39 -30.12
N PRO A 82 2.19 26.50 -29.65
CA PRO A 82 2.85 26.56 -28.35
C PRO A 82 1.91 26.23 -27.17
N PRO A 83 2.42 25.63 -26.08
CA PRO A 83 1.62 25.13 -24.95
C PRO A 83 0.71 26.18 -24.30
N GLU A 84 1.11 27.44 -24.28
CA GLU A 84 0.31 28.55 -23.72
C GLU A 84 -0.93 28.89 -24.58
N LYS A 85 -0.78 28.91 -25.92
CA LYS A 85 -1.89 29.21 -26.85
C LYS A 85 -2.86 28.04 -26.96
N ARG A 86 -2.34 26.83 -26.86
CA ARG A 86 -3.08 25.56 -26.85
C ARG A 86 -4.00 25.43 -25.64
N ASN A 87 -3.53 25.78 -24.44
CA ASN A 87 -4.37 25.81 -23.24
C ASN A 87 -5.48 26.86 -23.34
N GLN A 88 -5.20 28.03 -23.93
CA GLN A 88 -6.23 29.05 -24.18
C GLN A 88 -7.28 28.60 -25.20
N VAL A 89 -6.87 27.93 -26.29
CA VAL A 89 -7.79 27.39 -27.30
C VAL A 89 -8.64 26.25 -26.73
N ASN A 90 -8.06 25.35 -25.93
CA ASN A 90 -8.79 24.27 -25.26
C ASN A 90 -9.80 24.80 -24.24
N LEU A 91 -9.42 25.81 -23.46
CA LEU A 91 -10.34 26.47 -22.52
C LEU A 91 -11.48 27.17 -23.28
N ALA A 92 -11.16 27.89 -24.36
CA ALA A 92 -12.18 28.54 -25.18
C ALA A 92 -13.14 27.52 -25.81
N GLN A 93 -12.64 26.35 -26.24
CA GLN A 93 -13.49 25.28 -26.77
C GLN A 93 -14.38 24.67 -25.67
N LEU A 94 -13.83 24.37 -24.49
CA LEU A 94 -14.60 23.86 -23.36
C LEU A 94 -15.69 24.82 -22.91
N LEU A 95 -15.42 26.13 -22.93
CA LEU A 95 -16.40 27.17 -22.61
C LEU A 95 -17.49 27.30 -23.70
N ARG A 96 -17.15 27.08 -24.97
CA ARG A 96 -18.15 27.02 -26.06
C ARG A 96 -19.03 25.78 -25.92
N ASP A 97 -18.42 24.62 -25.75
CA ASP A 97 -19.13 23.35 -25.58
C ASP A 97 -20.05 23.37 -24.35
N SER A 98 -19.59 23.95 -23.23
CA SER A 98 -20.42 24.09 -22.04
C SER A 98 -21.60 25.02 -22.27
N ARG A 99 -21.39 26.14 -22.98
CA ARG A 99 -22.45 27.09 -23.34
C ARG A 99 -23.47 26.48 -24.29
N ASP A 100 -23.04 25.67 -25.25
CA ASP A 100 -23.94 25.01 -26.20
C ASP A 100 -24.73 23.87 -25.56
N ARG A 101 -24.13 23.11 -24.62
CA ARG A 101 -24.88 22.16 -23.78
C ARG A 101 -25.93 22.84 -22.92
N VAL A 102 -25.61 23.99 -22.33
CA VAL A 102 -26.58 24.78 -21.57
C VAL A 102 -27.75 25.23 -22.45
N LYS A 103 -27.49 25.65 -23.70
CA LYS A 103 -28.57 25.98 -24.65
C LYS A 103 -29.43 24.77 -24.99
N GLN A 104 -28.83 23.62 -25.32
CA GLN A 104 -29.55 22.39 -25.62
C GLN A 104 -30.46 21.96 -24.45
N LEU A 105 -29.92 21.93 -23.24
CA LEU A 105 -30.69 21.62 -22.03
C LEU A 105 -31.82 22.65 -21.81
N THR A 106 -31.57 23.93 -22.09
CA THR A 106 -32.60 24.96 -21.97
C THR A 106 -33.74 24.72 -22.97
N ASP A 107 -33.42 24.31 -24.20
CA ASP A 107 -34.42 24.04 -25.23
C ASP A 107 -35.18 22.72 -24.96
N GLU A 108 -34.51 21.68 -24.46
CA GLU A 108 -35.15 20.46 -23.96
C GLU A 108 -36.11 20.75 -22.80
N VAL A 109 -35.70 21.60 -21.85
CA VAL A 109 -36.58 22.02 -20.75
C VAL A 109 -37.82 22.74 -21.28
N LYS A 110 -37.68 23.63 -22.27
CA LYS A 110 -38.83 24.30 -22.90
C LYS A 110 -39.75 23.29 -23.60
N GLU A 111 -39.19 22.35 -24.35
CA GLU A 111 -39.95 21.32 -25.05
C GLU A 111 -40.71 20.41 -24.06
N LEU A 112 -40.05 19.95 -23.01
CA LEU A 112 -40.68 19.14 -21.96
C LEU A 112 -41.76 19.93 -21.22
N THR A 113 -41.54 21.21 -20.97
CA THR A 113 -42.55 22.08 -20.35
C THR A 113 -43.76 22.23 -21.26
N GLN A 114 -43.56 22.40 -22.56
CA GLN A 114 -44.65 22.47 -23.54
C GLN A 114 -45.44 21.15 -23.59
N ARG A 115 -44.75 20.00 -23.71
CA ARG A 115 -45.39 18.68 -23.71
C ARG A 115 -46.18 18.41 -22.42
N LEU A 116 -45.68 18.89 -21.28
CA LEU A 116 -46.40 18.78 -20.01
C LEU A 116 -47.70 19.59 -20.03
N VAL A 117 -47.67 20.83 -20.54
CA VAL A 117 -48.86 21.68 -20.67
C VAL A 117 -49.88 21.06 -21.62
N GLU A 118 -49.44 20.52 -22.76
CA GLU A 118 -50.29 19.82 -23.72
C GLU A 118 -50.96 18.60 -23.07
N ALA A 119 -50.17 17.74 -22.41
CA ALA A 119 -50.69 16.56 -21.72
C ALA A 119 -51.65 16.91 -20.57
N GLN A 120 -51.41 18.01 -19.85
CA GLN A 120 -52.34 18.52 -18.83
C GLN A 120 -53.66 19.01 -19.44
N GLY A 121 -53.60 19.68 -20.60
CA GLY A 121 -54.77 20.09 -21.38
C GLY A 121 -55.60 18.90 -21.85
N ASP A 122 -54.94 17.87 -22.39
CA ASP A 122 -55.56 16.61 -22.81
C ASP A 122 -56.20 15.89 -21.62
N ASN A 123 -55.52 15.84 -20.46
CA ASN A 123 -56.09 15.25 -19.25
C ASN A 123 -57.35 15.98 -18.80
N LYS A 124 -57.39 17.31 -18.90
CA LYS A 124 -58.57 18.12 -18.58
C LYS A 124 -59.73 17.83 -19.53
N LEU A 125 -59.45 17.73 -20.83
CA LEU A 125 -60.44 17.36 -21.84
C LEU A 125 -60.97 15.94 -21.63
N LEU A 126 -60.09 14.96 -21.38
CA LEU A 126 -60.48 13.59 -21.07
C LEU A 126 -61.34 13.52 -19.81
N ARG A 127 -60.96 14.22 -18.75
CA ARG A 127 -61.78 14.33 -17.52
C ARG A 127 -63.15 14.93 -17.83
N MET A 128 -63.22 16.01 -18.62
CA MET A 128 -64.48 16.63 -19.01
C MET A 128 -65.35 15.69 -19.88
N THR A 129 -64.76 14.98 -20.83
CA THR A 129 -65.44 13.99 -21.67
C THR A 129 -65.92 12.80 -20.86
N ILE A 130 -65.10 12.28 -19.94
CA ILE A 130 -65.48 11.21 -19.02
C ILE A 130 -66.63 11.68 -18.12
N THR A 131 -66.57 12.89 -17.57
CA THR A 131 -67.65 13.48 -16.77
C THR A 131 -68.94 13.61 -17.58
N ARG A 132 -68.86 14.11 -18.83
CA ARG A 132 -70.01 14.21 -19.74
C ARG A 132 -70.59 12.84 -20.11
N GLN A 133 -69.74 11.86 -20.39
CA GLN A 133 -70.14 10.48 -20.69
C GLN A 133 -70.69 9.75 -19.47
N ARG A 134 -70.25 10.09 -18.25
CA ARG A 134 -70.72 9.51 -16.98
C ARG A 134 -72.02 10.13 -16.49
N LEU A 135 -72.18 11.44 -16.65
CA LEU A 135 -73.38 12.16 -16.21
C LEU A 135 -74.52 12.13 -17.23
N GLY A 136 -74.25 11.83 -18.51
CA GLY A 136 -75.25 12.05 -19.56
C GLY A 136 -75.57 13.55 -19.69
N ASP A 137 -76.39 13.94 -20.67
CA ASP A 137 -77.10 15.21 -20.55
C ASP A 137 -77.84 15.22 -19.21
N GLU A 138 -77.89 16.37 -18.54
CA GLU A 138 -78.28 16.56 -17.13
C GLU A 138 -79.69 16.07 -16.71
N GLU A 139 -80.39 15.24 -17.48
CA GLU A 139 -81.79 14.87 -17.24
C GLU A 139 -82.09 13.39 -16.98
N VAL A 140 -81.14 12.45 -17.01
CA VAL A 140 -81.48 11.03 -16.76
C VAL A 140 -80.54 10.33 -15.79
N GLY A 141 -80.96 10.32 -14.52
CA GLY A 141 -81.16 9.10 -13.73
C GLY A 141 -80.01 8.10 -13.65
N ALA A 142 -79.34 8.09 -12.50
CA ALA A 142 -78.71 6.94 -11.83
C ALA A 142 -78.41 5.72 -12.73
N ARG A 143 -77.20 5.67 -13.30
CA ARG A 143 -76.68 4.43 -13.90
C ARG A 143 -76.47 3.38 -12.81
N HIS A 144 -77.35 2.38 -12.79
CA HIS A 144 -77.23 1.24 -11.90
C HIS A 144 -76.21 0.26 -12.49
N PHE A 145 -74.97 0.30 -12.00
CA PHE A 145 -74.00 -0.77 -12.28
C PHE A 145 -74.50 -2.06 -11.60
N PRO A 146 -74.44 -3.21 -12.29
CA PRO A 146 -74.74 -4.50 -11.69
C PRO A 146 -73.92 -4.73 -10.40
N ALA A 147 -74.54 -5.31 -9.37
CA ALA A 147 -73.90 -5.50 -8.06
C ALA A 147 -72.58 -6.31 -8.15
N HIS A 148 -72.52 -7.30 -9.03
CA HIS A 148 -71.33 -8.13 -9.21
C HIS A 148 -70.13 -7.36 -9.77
N GLU A 149 -70.33 -6.45 -10.74
CA GLU A 149 -69.25 -5.61 -11.26
C GLU A 149 -68.71 -4.66 -10.19
N ARG A 150 -69.60 -4.11 -9.34
CA ARG A 150 -69.22 -3.29 -8.20
C ARG A 150 -68.42 -4.10 -7.18
N GLU A 151 -68.86 -5.30 -6.84
CA GLU A 151 -68.14 -6.18 -5.92
C GLU A 151 -66.76 -6.58 -6.46
N ASP A 152 -66.63 -6.85 -7.75
CA ASP A 152 -65.34 -7.20 -8.35
C ASP A 152 -64.37 -6.02 -8.36
N LEU A 153 -64.87 -4.80 -8.63
CA LEU A 153 -64.11 -3.56 -8.49
C LEU A 153 -63.67 -3.34 -7.04
N VAL A 154 -64.55 -3.56 -6.06
CA VAL A 154 -64.20 -3.45 -4.64
C VAL A 154 -63.13 -4.48 -4.25
N ARG A 155 -63.26 -5.74 -4.67
CA ARG A 155 -62.23 -6.77 -4.44
C ARG A 155 -60.90 -6.43 -5.09
N GLN A 156 -60.91 -5.80 -6.27
CA GLN A 156 -59.69 -5.33 -6.93
C GLN A 156 -59.05 -4.16 -6.16
N LEU A 157 -59.86 -3.23 -5.66
CA LEU A 157 -59.38 -2.11 -4.85
C LEU A 157 -58.82 -2.58 -3.51
N GLU A 158 -59.50 -3.51 -2.82
CA GLU A 158 -59.00 -4.09 -1.56
C GLU A 158 -57.67 -4.81 -1.77
N ARG A 159 -57.54 -5.60 -2.86
CA ARG A 159 -56.27 -6.24 -3.22
C ARG A 159 -55.18 -5.22 -3.52
N ALA A 160 -55.49 -4.17 -4.26
CA ALA A 160 -54.55 -3.09 -4.56
C ALA A 160 -54.15 -2.32 -3.29
N SER A 161 -55.07 -2.08 -2.36
CA SER A 161 -54.79 -1.44 -1.06
C SER A 161 -53.86 -2.29 -0.20
N LEU A 162 -54.09 -3.60 -0.12
CA LEU A 162 -53.20 -4.51 0.61
C LEU A 162 -51.79 -4.53 -0.01
N GLN A 163 -51.69 -4.57 -1.34
CA GLN A 163 -50.40 -4.49 -2.04
C GLN A 163 -49.70 -3.16 -1.79
N MET A 164 -50.44 -2.06 -1.75
CA MET A 164 -49.89 -0.74 -1.47
C MET A 164 -49.35 -0.67 -0.03
N GLU A 165 -50.09 -1.19 0.95
CA GLU A 165 -49.67 -1.26 2.35
C GLU A 165 -48.43 -2.15 2.53
N GLU A 166 -48.37 -3.30 1.86
CA GLU A 166 -47.20 -4.18 1.86
C GLU A 166 -45.98 -3.47 1.28
N MET A 167 -46.13 -2.79 0.13
CA MET A 167 -45.04 -2.03 -0.49
C MET A 167 -44.60 -0.85 0.37
N GLU A 168 -45.51 -0.16 1.05
CA GLU A 168 -45.17 0.90 2.01
C GLU A 168 -44.34 0.37 3.18
N ASN A 169 -44.70 -0.81 3.71
CA ASN A 169 -43.95 -1.45 4.78
C ASN A 169 -42.56 -1.91 4.31
N ASN A 170 -42.46 -2.48 3.10
CA ASN A 170 -41.18 -2.84 2.49
C ASN A 170 -40.28 -1.63 2.25
N VAL A 171 -40.84 -0.51 1.77
CA VAL A 171 -40.09 0.74 1.58
C VAL A 171 -39.58 1.27 2.92
N LYS A 172 -40.37 1.21 3.99
CA LYS A 172 -39.91 1.60 5.34
C LYS A 172 -38.75 0.71 5.79
N ALA A 173 -38.89 -0.61 5.74
CA ALA A 173 -37.83 -1.55 6.12
C ALA A 173 -36.53 -1.32 5.34
N LEU A 174 -36.60 -1.16 4.02
CA LEU A 174 -35.43 -0.87 3.17
C LEU A 174 -34.82 0.50 3.46
N THR A 175 -35.63 1.48 3.89
CA THR A 175 -35.14 2.80 4.28
C THR A 175 -34.37 2.74 5.59
N ASP A 176 -34.81 1.94 6.54
CA ASP A 176 -34.13 1.70 7.81
C ASP A 176 -32.80 0.95 7.58
N GLU A 177 -32.81 -0.13 6.78
CA GLU A 177 -31.57 -0.82 6.39
C GLU A 177 -30.59 0.12 5.67
N LEU A 178 -31.09 1.02 4.80
CA LEU A 178 -30.27 2.01 4.12
C LEU A 178 -29.65 3.02 5.11
N GLN A 179 -30.36 3.40 6.17
CA GLN A 179 -29.83 4.26 7.23
C GLN A 179 -28.68 3.56 7.97
N ASP A 180 -28.87 2.29 8.34
CA ASP A 180 -27.86 1.49 9.01
C ASP A 180 -26.60 1.35 8.15
N VAL A 181 -26.74 0.98 6.88
CA VAL A 181 -25.60 0.87 5.94
C VAL A 181 -24.92 2.23 5.73
N LYS A 182 -25.67 3.33 5.71
CA LYS A 182 -25.08 4.68 5.63
C LYS A 182 -24.26 5.00 6.88
N ALA A 183 -24.75 4.64 8.07
CA ALA A 183 -24.05 4.83 9.34
C ALA A 183 -22.77 3.99 9.40
N GLU A 184 -22.83 2.72 9.02
CA GLU A 184 -21.65 1.85 8.89
C GLU A 184 -20.62 2.44 7.92
N ARG A 185 -21.09 2.89 6.74
CA ARG A 185 -20.22 3.54 5.75
C ARG A 185 -19.54 4.80 6.31
N SER A 186 -20.22 5.62 7.11
CA SER A 186 -19.58 6.76 7.76
C SER A 186 -18.50 6.33 8.75
N VAL A 187 -18.74 5.29 9.55
CA VAL A 187 -17.74 4.76 10.49
C VAL A 187 -16.51 4.24 9.73
N PHE A 188 -16.71 3.51 8.63
CA PHE A 188 -15.60 3.03 7.80
C PHE A 188 -14.84 4.18 7.13
N ARG A 189 -15.55 5.22 6.68
CA ARG A 189 -14.91 6.41 6.10
C ARG A 189 -14.05 7.13 7.13
N GLU A 190 -14.57 7.39 8.32
CA GLU A 190 -13.79 8.00 9.41
C GLU A 190 -12.59 7.14 9.80
N LYS A 191 -12.74 5.82 9.83
CA LYS A 191 -11.61 4.90 10.08
C LYS A 191 -10.56 5.02 8.99
N ALA A 192 -10.97 5.08 7.72
CA ALA A 192 -10.06 5.27 6.60
C ALA A 192 -9.36 6.64 6.67
N ASP A 193 -10.08 7.71 7.01
CA ASP A 193 -9.53 9.05 7.18
C ASP A 193 -8.51 9.10 8.32
N ARG A 194 -8.82 8.50 9.49
CA ARG A 194 -7.86 8.38 10.59
C ARG A 194 -6.62 7.59 10.20
N LEU A 195 -6.80 6.42 9.57
CA LEU A 195 -5.68 5.62 9.09
C LEU A 195 -4.86 6.37 8.03
N ASN A 196 -5.51 7.16 7.18
CA ASN A 196 -4.84 7.97 6.18
C ASN A 196 -4.06 9.12 6.84
N VAL A 197 -4.57 9.74 7.91
CA VAL A 197 -3.82 10.71 8.72
C VAL A 197 -2.62 10.05 9.38
N GLU A 198 -2.78 8.89 10.02
CA GLU A 198 -1.66 8.14 10.62
C GLU A 198 -0.65 7.69 9.57
N LEU A 199 -1.11 7.24 8.40
CA LEU A 199 -0.25 6.86 7.28
C LEU A 199 0.48 8.09 6.73
N ASN A 200 -0.19 9.23 6.55
CA ASN A 200 0.44 10.48 6.17
C ASN A 200 1.35 11.03 7.26
N HIS A 201 1.14 10.68 8.53
CA HIS A 201 2.10 10.96 9.58
C HIS A 201 3.33 10.03 9.41
N VAL A 202 3.16 8.73 9.23
CA VAL A 202 4.29 7.81 9.02
C VAL A 202 5.08 8.14 7.74
N LEU A 203 4.37 8.47 6.66
CA LEU A 203 4.93 8.77 5.34
C LEU A 203 5.35 10.25 5.19
N GLY A 204 4.72 11.18 5.91
CA GLY A 204 4.89 12.63 5.79
C GLY A 204 5.56 13.31 6.98
N ASN A 205 5.73 12.64 8.13
CA ASN A 205 6.58 13.12 9.24
C ASN A 205 8.04 12.65 9.15
N HIS A 206 8.54 12.38 7.94
CA HIS A 206 9.97 12.33 7.66
C HIS A 206 10.51 13.63 7.03
N GLU A 207 9.87 14.78 7.30
CA GLU A 207 10.52 16.09 7.09
C GLU A 207 11.37 16.57 8.29
N ALA A 208 11.58 15.74 9.33
CA ALA A 208 12.56 16.04 10.40
C ALA A 208 13.37 14.82 10.91
N ARG A 209 13.40 13.73 10.14
CA ARG A 209 14.49 12.76 10.16
C ARG A 209 14.70 12.28 8.74
N ILE A 210 15.31 13.15 7.94
CA ILE A 210 16.25 12.66 6.94
C ILE A 210 17.19 11.79 7.74
N ILE A 211 17.10 10.47 7.55
CA ILE A 211 18.22 9.61 7.90
C ILE A 211 19.33 10.14 7.01
N ASP A 212 20.21 10.95 7.61
CA ASP A 212 21.40 11.45 6.94
C ASP A 212 22.25 10.21 6.65
N VAL A 213 22.04 9.66 5.46
CA VAL A 213 22.71 8.46 4.98
C VAL A 213 24.21 8.71 5.00
N ASP A 214 24.66 9.95 4.79
CA ASP A 214 26.07 10.31 4.88
C ASP A 214 26.55 10.29 6.33
N ALA A 215 25.78 10.80 7.30
CA ALA A 215 26.09 10.67 8.73
C ALA A 215 26.14 9.21 9.19
N LEU A 216 25.17 8.38 8.78
CA LEU A 216 25.19 6.95 9.08
C LEU A 216 26.34 6.23 8.37
N CYS A 217 26.67 6.58 7.12
CA CYS A 217 27.81 6.01 6.42
C CYS A 217 29.13 6.43 7.07
N MET A 218 29.25 7.66 7.57
CA MET A 218 30.40 8.14 8.32
C MET A 218 30.52 7.45 9.68
N GLU A 219 29.42 7.30 10.41
CA GLU A 219 29.38 6.58 11.68
C GLU A 219 29.75 5.10 11.47
N ASN A 220 29.19 4.47 10.45
CA ASN A 220 29.49 3.09 10.11
C ASN A 220 30.96 2.91 9.71
N ARG A 221 31.52 3.83 8.93
CA ARG A 221 32.96 3.85 8.59
C ARG A 221 33.84 4.06 9.82
N TYR A 222 33.47 5.01 10.69
CA TYR A 222 34.19 5.29 11.93
C TYR A 222 34.17 4.09 12.88
N LEU A 223 33.02 3.43 13.04
CA LEU A 223 32.90 2.23 13.88
C LEU A 223 33.72 1.06 13.31
N HIS A 224 33.77 0.89 11.99
CA HIS A 224 34.65 -0.10 11.36
C HIS A 224 36.13 0.21 11.60
N GLU A 225 36.56 1.47 11.42
CA GLU A 225 37.93 1.89 11.73
C GLU A 225 38.26 1.68 13.22
N ARG A 226 37.32 1.99 14.11
CA ARG A 226 37.50 1.79 15.55
C ARG A 226 37.60 0.32 15.93
N LEU A 227 36.80 -0.53 15.30
CA LEU A 227 36.87 -1.98 15.48
C LEU A 227 38.21 -2.53 15.00
N ASN A 228 38.70 -2.07 13.84
CA ASN A 228 40.01 -2.45 13.32
C ASN A 228 41.15 -2.04 14.27
N GLN A 229 41.12 -0.81 14.81
CA GLN A 229 42.11 -0.36 15.80
C GLN A 229 42.09 -1.24 17.06
N LEU A 230 40.91 -1.54 17.60
CA LEU A 230 40.80 -2.43 18.76
C LEU A 230 41.29 -3.85 18.44
N GLN A 231 41.07 -4.33 17.21
CA GLN A 231 41.57 -5.63 16.77
C GLN A 231 43.10 -5.63 16.69
N GLU A 232 43.72 -4.56 16.20
CA GLU A 232 45.17 -4.37 16.18
C GLU A 232 45.75 -4.30 17.60
N GLU A 233 45.11 -3.54 18.51
CA GLU A 233 45.50 -3.47 19.92
C GLU A 233 45.43 -4.86 20.59
N VAL A 234 44.35 -5.62 20.34
CA VAL A 234 44.23 -6.99 20.85
C VAL A 234 45.32 -7.89 20.29
N ASN A 235 45.66 -7.75 19.01
CA ASN A 235 46.74 -8.53 18.38
C ASN A 235 48.11 -8.16 18.95
N LEU A 236 48.38 -6.87 19.19
CA LEU A 236 49.58 -6.37 19.84
C LEU A 236 49.68 -6.89 21.28
N LEU A 237 48.59 -6.83 22.05
CA LEU A 237 48.54 -7.36 23.41
C LEU A 237 48.75 -8.88 23.43
N LYS A 238 48.17 -9.62 22.48
CA LYS A 238 48.43 -11.07 22.33
C LYS A 238 49.90 -11.35 22.03
N SER A 239 50.51 -10.58 21.12
CA SER A 239 51.94 -10.68 20.80
C SER A 239 52.80 -10.35 22.04
N ASN A 240 52.46 -9.30 22.78
CA ASN A 240 53.15 -8.90 23.99
C ASN A 240 53.01 -9.94 25.11
N ILE A 241 51.81 -10.49 25.33
CA ILE A 241 51.59 -11.59 26.27
C ILE A 241 52.43 -12.80 25.86
N MET A 242 52.53 -13.12 24.57
CA MET A 242 53.37 -14.20 24.09
C MET A 242 54.85 -13.94 24.37
N LYS A 243 55.34 -12.72 24.08
CA LYS A 243 56.71 -12.29 24.40
C LYS A 243 57.00 -12.37 25.89
N TYR A 244 56.11 -11.85 26.75
CA TYR A 244 56.27 -11.93 28.20
C TYR A 244 56.18 -13.36 28.71
N LYS A 245 55.32 -14.21 28.14
CA LYS A 245 55.27 -15.64 28.49
C LYS A 245 56.57 -16.36 28.13
N VAL A 246 57.18 -16.01 27.00
CA VAL A 246 58.51 -16.52 26.60
C VAL A 246 59.59 -15.99 27.53
N GLN A 247 59.61 -14.68 27.81
CA GLN A 247 60.57 -14.07 28.74
C GLN A 247 60.42 -14.63 30.15
N MET A 248 59.21 -14.86 30.65
CA MET A 248 58.97 -15.50 31.95
C MET A 248 59.48 -16.93 31.96
N LYS A 249 59.28 -17.71 30.90
CA LYS A 249 59.88 -19.05 30.78
C LYS A 249 61.41 -18.99 30.76
N LEU A 250 61.98 -18.05 30.00
CA LEU A 250 63.43 -17.82 29.98
C LEU A 250 63.93 -17.38 31.35
N ASN A 251 63.20 -16.53 32.05
CA ASN A 251 63.58 -16.02 33.36
C ASN A 251 63.44 -17.10 34.42
N VAL A 252 62.47 -18.02 34.33
CA VAL A 252 62.41 -19.22 35.17
C VAL A 252 63.60 -20.14 34.89
N MET A 253 63.95 -20.39 33.62
CA MET A 253 65.18 -21.13 33.27
C MET A 253 66.45 -20.41 33.72
N PHE A 254 66.48 -19.08 33.64
CA PHE A 254 67.62 -18.25 34.05
C PHE A 254 67.71 -18.13 35.57
N GLN A 255 66.59 -18.19 36.29
CA GLN A 255 66.51 -18.23 37.75
C GLN A 255 66.85 -19.63 38.28
N GLU A 256 66.55 -20.69 37.53
CA GLU A 256 67.13 -22.03 37.72
C GLU A 256 68.66 -22.00 37.53
N MET A 257 69.19 -21.30 36.51
CA MET A 257 70.64 -21.13 36.32
C MET A 257 71.31 -20.17 37.32
N LEU A 258 70.62 -19.15 37.81
CA LEU A 258 71.13 -18.21 38.83
C LEU A 258 71.06 -18.76 40.25
N LEU A 259 70.23 -19.78 40.50
CA LEU A 259 70.32 -20.58 41.72
C LEU A 259 71.63 -21.39 41.77
N GLU A 260 72.35 -21.51 40.64
CA GLU A 260 73.65 -22.18 40.57
C GLU A 260 74.88 -21.25 40.70
N GLU A 261 74.81 -19.93 40.49
CA GLU A 261 75.99 -19.06 40.72
C GLU A 261 75.72 -17.71 41.39
N GLN A 262 76.56 -17.44 42.39
CA GLN A 262 76.58 -16.29 43.29
C GLN A 262 77.09 -15.00 42.63
N GLY A 263 76.34 -13.92 42.84
CA GLY A 263 76.87 -12.62 43.28
C GLY A 263 77.62 -11.71 42.28
N CYS A 264 77.43 -10.41 42.53
CA CYS A 264 78.33 -9.29 42.24
C CYS A 264 78.25 -8.50 40.92
N SER A 265 78.27 -7.17 41.13
CA SER A 265 78.85 -6.10 40.30
C SER A 265 79.09 -6.36 38.82
N LEU A 266 78.34 -5.66 37.96
CA LEU A 266 78.45 -5.64 36.50
C LEU A 266 79.92 -5.56 36.02
N PRO A 267 80.49 -6.65 35.50
CA PRO A 267 81.72 -6.59 34.74
C PRO A 267 81.39 -6.15 33.30
N ALA A 268 82.24 -5.31 32.72
CA ALA A 268 82.15 -4.90 31.32
C ALA A 268 82.55 -6.06 30.39
N THR A 269 81.75 -7.12 30.38
CA THR A 269 81.91 -8.26 29.46
C THR A 269 81.40 -7.87 28.08
N PRO A 270 81.94 -8.46 27.00
CA PRO A 270 81.46 -8.21 25.63
C PRO A 270 79.95 -8.44 25.48
N GLN A 271 79.38 -9.36 26.27
CA GLN A 271 77.95 -9.67 26.29
C GLN A 271 77.14 -8.56 26.98
N SER A 272 77.55 -8.06 28.15
CA SER A 272 76.83 -6.95 28.82
C SER A 272 76.87 -5.66 27.99
N ILE A 273 77.95 -5.44 27.24
CA ILE A 273 78.08 -4.34 26.28
C ILE A 273 77.12 -4.53 25.09
N ALA A 274 76.97 -5.76 24.58
CA ALA A 274 76.02 -6.06 23.51
C ALA A 274 74.56 -5.88 23.96
N ASP A 275 74.23 -6.33 25.17
CA ASP A 275 72.89 -6.19 25.75
C ASP A 275 72.56 -4.73 26.02
N LEU A 276 73.51 -3.94 26.54
CA LEU A 276 73.35 -2.49 26.72
C LEU A 276 73.17 -1.76 25.38
N LYS A 277 73.90 -2.16 24.33
CA LYS A 277 73.71 -1.61 22.98
C LYS A 277 72.32 -1.94 22.44
N SER A 278 71.86 -3.18 22.60
CA SER A 278 70.52 -3.60 22.20
C SER A 278 69.43 -2.85 22.96
N LEU A 279 69.63 -2.60 24.26
CA LEU A 279 68.71 -1.81 25.07
C LEU A 279 68.70 -0.34 24.62
N ALA A 280 69.87 0.23 24.33
CA ALA A 280 69.97 1.60 23.84
C ALA A 280 69.28 1.78 22.48
N THR A 281 69.42 0.82 21.55
CA THR A 281 68.71 0.84 20.26
C THR A 281 67.21 0.69 20.45
N ALA A 282 66.74 -0.21 21.31
CA ALA A 282 65.31 -0.37 21.60
C ALA A 282 64.70 0.89 22.24
N LEU A 283 65.43 1.56 23.14
CA LEU A 283 65.01 2.82 23.73
C LEU A 283 64.96 3.95 22.70
N LEU A 284 65.93 4.02 21.79
CA LEU A 284 65.94 5.00 20.70
C LEU A 284 64.78 4.78 19.72
N GLU A 285 64.50 3.54 19.34
CA GLU A 285 63.35 3.17 18.51
C GLU A 285 62.03 3.56 19.20
N THR A 286 61.89 3.26 20.49
CA THR A 286 60.70 3.64 21.28
C THR A 286 60.51 5.17 21.35
N ILE A 287 61.61 5.92 21.48
CA ILE A 287 61.57 7.40 21.46
C ILE A 287 61.16 7.90 20.07
N HIS A 288 61.66 7.28 19.01
CA HIS A 288 61.32 7.65 17.63
C HIS A 288 59.83 7.41 17.33
N GLU A 289 59.31 6.23 17.68
CA GLU A 289 57.89 5.91 17.55
C GLU A 289 57.00 6.88 18.33
N LYS A 290 57.34 7.18 19.60
CA LYS A 290 56.60 8.15 20.41
C LYS A 290 56.61 9.55 19.79
N ASN A 291 57.74 9.98 19.23
CA ASN A 291 57.83 11.26 18.53
C ASN A 291 56.93 11.28 17.28
N LEU A 292 56.87 10.20 16.52
CA LEU A 292 56.01 10.08 15.35
C LEU A 292 54.52 10.14 15.74
N VAL A 293 54.11 9.43 16.79
CA VAL A 293 52.74 9.49 17.33
C VAL A 293 52.37 10.92 17.76
N ILE A 294 53.27 11.62 18.47
CA ILE A 294 53.04 13.00 18.88
C ILE A 294 52.92 13.93 17.65
N GLN A 295 53.73 13.72 16.60
CA GLN A 295 53.64 14.49 15.36
C GLN A 295 52.29 14.28 14.65
N HIS A 296 51.83 13.04 14.51
CA HIS A 296 50.51 12.74 13.96
C HIS A 296 49.40 13.36 14.80
N GLN A 297 49.47 13.25 16.13
CA GLN A 297 48.49 13.86 17.02
C GLN A 297 48.43 15.39 16.86
N ARG A 298 49.59 16.06 16.76
CA ARG A 298 49.67 17.51 16.51
C ARG A 298 49.06 17.87 15.16
N HIS A 299 49.29 17.08 14.13
CA HIS A 299 48.69 17.29 12.81
C HIS A 299 47.16 17.14 12.85
N THR A 300 46.65 16.08 13.46
CA THR A 300 45.21 15.85 13.63
C THR A 300 44.56 16.96 14.44
N ASN A 301 45.19 17.38 15.56
CA ASN A 301 44.69 18.50 16.37
C ASN A 301 44.68 19.81 15.58
N ARG A 302 45.63 20.03 14.66
CA ARG A 302 45.63 21.20 13.78
C ARG A 302 44.46 21.18 12.79
N ILE A 303 44.14 20.02 12.21
CA ILE A 303 42.98 19.86 11.32
C ILE A 303 41.68 20.11 12.10
N LEU A 304 41.54 19.52 13.29
CA LEU A 304 40.39 19.72 14.16
C LEU A 304 40.24 21.18 14.57
N GLY A 305 41.33 21.83 14.98
CA GLY A 305 41.34 23.26 15.31
C GLY A 305 40.88 24.15 14.14
N ASN A 306 41.33 23.86 12.91
CA ASN A 306 40.86 24.58 11.72
C ASN A 306 39.36 24.39 11.48
N ARG A 307 38.85 23.16 11.61
CA ARG A 307 37.40 22.87 11.46
C ARG A 307 36.56 23.55 12.54
N VAL A 308 37.04 23.58 13.79
CA VAL A 308 36.38 24.30 14.88
C VAL A 308 36.33 25.80 14.56
N ALA A 309 37.44 26.39 14.11
CA ALA A 309 37.48 27.80 13.72
C ALA A 309 36.54 28.12 12.53
N ASP A 310 36.40 27.20 11.56
CA ASP A 310 35.42 27.32 10.47
C ASP A 310 33.98 27.29 10.99
N LEU A 311 33.67 26.38 11.91
CA LEU A 311 32.34 26.25 12.52
C LEU A 311 32.01 27.48 13.37
N GLU A 312 32.94 27.99 14.16
CA GLU A 312 32.77 29.23 14.93
C GLU A 312 32.51 30.44 14.02
N ARG A 313 33.18 30.51 12.85
CA ARG A 313 32.89 31.55 11.85
C ARG A 313 31.49 31.41 11.27
N LYS A 314 31.09 30.20 10.88
CA LYS A 314 29.74 29.94 10.36
C LYS A 314 28.66 30.24 11.38
N LEU A 315 28.87 29.88 12.65
CA LEU A 315 27.95 30.17 13.74
C LEU A 315 27.76 31.68 13.92
N LYS A 316 28.85 32.46 13.96
CA LYS A 316 28.77 33.93 14.02
C LYS A 316 28.00 34.53 12.83
N THR A 317 28.20 34.01 11.62
CA THR A 317 27.43 34.46 10.45
C THR A 317 25.94 34.15 10.59
N LEU A 318 25.59 32.98 11.13
CA LEU A 318 24.20 32.59 11.37
C LEU A 318 23.53 33.41 12.49
N GLU A 319 24.26 33.75 13.54
CA GLU A 319 23.79 34.65 14.60
C GLU A 319 23.51 36.07 14.08
N VAL A 320 24.42 36.63 13.26
CA VAL A 320 24.27 37.98 12.70
C VAL A 320 23.16 38.06 11.65
N SER A 321 22.92 36.98 10.90
CA SER A 321 21.89 36.92 9.86
C SER A 321 20.48 36.62 10.38
N GLY A 322 20.32 36.35 11.68
CA GLY A 322 19.01 36.08 12.30
C GLY A 322 18.34 34.78 11.85
N LEU A 323 19.06 33.92 11.11
CA LEU A 323 18.56 32.63 10.61
C LEU A 323 18.55 31.52 11.67
N TRP A 324 19.06 31.80 12.87
CA TRP A 324 18.90 30.93 14.04
C TRP A 324 17.62 31.30 14.78
N SER A 325 16.50 30.69 14.40
CA SER A 325 15.30 30.63 15.23
C SER A 325 14.90 29.16 15.40
N LEU A 326 14.97 28.64 16.63
CA LEU A 326 14.40 27.34 16.95
C LEU A 326 12.86 27.41 16.80
N PRO A 327 12.20 26.44 16.13
CA PRO A 327 10.75 26.38 16.10
C PRO A 327 10.25 25.97 17.50
N GLY A 328 9.80 26.95 18.27
CA GLY A 328 9.17 26.73 19.57
C GLY A 328 9.89 27.45 20.70
N GLY A 329 9.32 28.59 21.12
CA GLY A 329 9.66 29.24 22.38
C GLY A 329 10.26 30.63 22.22
N ARG A 330 9.41 31.66 22.33
CA ARG A 330 9.84 32.96 22.85
C ARG A 330 10.37 32.74 24.28
N GLN A 331 11.67 32.60 24.44
CA GLN A 331 12.39 33.06 25.62
C GLN A 331 13.78 33.50 25.16
N VAL A 332 13.98 34.82 25.13
CA VAL A 332 15.30 35.43 25.12
C VAL A 332 15.97 35.03 26.43
N VAL A 333 16.73 33.93 26.42
CA VAL A 333 17.66 33.63 27.51
C VAL A 333 18.91 34.45 27.22
N THR A 334 18.99 35.58 27.92
CA THR A 334 20.18 36.43 27.98
C THR A 334 21.34 35.62 28.57
N LEU A 335 22.13 34.94 27.74
CA LEU A 335 23.42 34.34 28.12
C LEU A 335 24.48 35.44 28.29
N LYS A 336 24.26 36.35 29.23
CA LYS A 336 25.27 37.30 29.74
C LYS A 336 25.34 37.22 31.26
N SER A 337 25.83 36.12 31.83
CA SER A 337 26.26 36.08 33.24
C SER A 337 27.00 34.81 33.73
N SER A 338 27.65 34.00 32.87
CA SER A 338 28.43 32.85 33.41
C SER A 338 29.82 32.58 32.82
N CYS A 339 30.35 33.44 31.95
CA CYS A 339 31.76 33.32 31.51
C CYS A 339 32.74 34.22 32.28
N ALA A 340 32.44 34.60 33.53
CA ALA A 340 33.37 35.37 34.37
C ALA A 340 34.22 34.52 35.34
N ASN A 341 33.95 33.22 35.51
CA ASN A 341 34.60 32.42 36.57
C ASN A 341 35.51 31.26 36.10
N ILE A 342 35.97 31.24 34.84
CA ILE A 342 37.01 30.29 34.40
C ILE A 342 38.22 31.04 33.81
N ARG A 343 38.62 32.12 34.49
CA ARG A 343 39.91 32.77 34.24
C ARG A 343 40.53 33.25 35.55
N ALA A 344 40.55 32.37 36.55
CA ALA A 344 41.36 32.50 37.75
C ALA A 344 41.47 31.12 38.45
N SER A 345 42.30 30.24 37.91
CA SER A 345 43.01 29.15 38.62
C SER A 345 44.11 28.63 37.72
#